data_AF-A0A948Q265-F1
#
_entry.id   AF-A0A948Q265-F1
#
_cell.length_a   1.000
_cell.length_b   1.000
_cell.length_c   1.000
_cell.angle_alpha   90.00
_cell.angle_beta   90.00
_cell.angle_gamma   90.00
#
_symmetry.space_group_name_H-M   'P 1'
#
loop_
_entity.id
_entity.type
_entity.pdbx_description
1 polymer ?
#
loop_
_entity_poly.entity_id
_entity_poly.type
_entity_poly.pdbx_seq_one_letter_code
_entity_poly.pdbx_strand_id
1 'polypeptide(L)'
;MASFERSIPPGGEGKIRFTLRTKNYEGYLFKSARVYTNDPNMREFTLSILAFVKAPIYLLPPYVSFYALKNQGDSLPLEVRAGLEKPLTLEASQFSLEGKVAYEIEEIEKGRRFKIHFTNLPGPAENYVGYLNLKTNYPEKPLINVRIIGRFPEGRKASGP
;
A
#
# COMPACT_ATOMS: atom_id res chain seq x y z
N MET A 1 9.43 -14.65 -12.77
CA MET A 1 10.19 -15.29 -13.88
C MET A 1 9.65 -16.70 -14.04
N ALA A 2 9.61 -17.20 -15.28
CA ALA A 2 9.20 -18.56 -15.59
C ALA A 2 10.42 -19.35 -16.09
N SER A 3 10.55 -20.60 -15.68
CA SER A 3 11.54 -21.55 -16.20
C SER A 3 10.83 -22.84 -16.56
N PHE A 4 11.14 -23.39 -17.72
CA PHE A 4 10.49 -24.60 -18.24
C PHE A 4 11.47 -25.38 -19.11
N GLU A 5 11.23 -26.67 -19.22
CA GLU A 5 11.95 -27.54 -20.15
C GLU A 5 11.51 -27.22 -21.58
N ARG A 6 12.48 -26.92 -22.46
CA ARG A 6 12.21 -26.51 -23.85
C ARG A 6 11.84 -27.67 -24.77
N SER A 7 12.08 -28.91 -24.33
CA SER A 7 11.79 -30.11 -25.11
C SER A 7 11.23 -31.18 -24.18
N ILE A 8 10.07 -31.69 -24.55
CA ILE A 8 9.36 -32.76 -23.84
C ILE A 8 9.13 -33.85 -24.91
N PRO A 9 9.59 -35.10 -24.70
CA PRO A 9 9.37 -36.16 -25.67
C PRO A 9 7.86 -36.48 -25.78
N PRO A 10 7.40 -37.05 -26.91
CA PRO A 10 6.01 -37.48 -27.05
C PRO A 10 5.60 -38.42 -25.91
N GLY A 11 4.46 -38.13 -25.27
CA GLY A 11 3.96 -38.88 -24.11
C GLY A 11 4.74 -38.63 -22.80
N GLY A 12 5.73 -37.74 -22.80
CA GLY A 12 6.49 -37.35 -21.62
C GLY A 12 5.80 -36.28 -20.77
N GLU A 13 6.33 -36.06 -19.58
CA GLU A 13 5.92 -34.99 -18.67
C GLU A 13 6.96 -33.85 -18.71
N GLY A 14 6.50 -32.60 -18.75
CA GLY A 14 7.37 -31.43 -18.60
C GLY A 14 6.95 -30.56 -17.42
N LYS A 15 7.93 -29.89 -16.80
CA LYS A 15 7.68 -29.03 -15.63
C LYS A 15 7.83 -27.56 -15.99
N ILE A 16 6.81 -26.77 -15.66
CA ILE A 16 6.84 -25.31 -15.75
C ILE A 16 6.87 -24.74 -14.33
N ARG A 17 7.92 -23.98 -14.02
CA ARG A 17 8.09 -23.32 -12.72
C ARG A 17 7.88 -21.83 -12.86
N PHE A 18 6.95 -21.28 -12.08
CA PHE A 18 6.70 -19.85 -11.97
C PHE A 18 7.18 -19.33 -10.62
N THR A 19 7.91 -18.22 -10.62
CA THR A 19 8.24 -17.48 -9.39
C THR A 19 7.42 -16.20 -9.33
N LEU A 20 6.52 -16.14 -8.34
CA LEU A 20 5.70 -14.98 -8.02
C LEU A 20 6.39 -14.14 -6.94
N ARG A 21 6.75 -12.90 -7.26
CA ARG A 21 7.32 -11.95 -6.29
C ARG A 21 6.18 -11.12 -5.70
N THR A 22 5.90 -11.30 -4.41
CA THR A 22 4.79 -10.64 -3.69
C THR A 22 5.25 -9.41 -2.88
N LYS A 23 6.51 -8.98 -3.03
CA LYS A 23 7.02 -7.76 -2.37
C LYS A 23 6.14 -6.56 -2.77
N ASN A 24 5.67 -5.82 -1.78
CA ASN A 24 4.75 -4.67 -1.92
C ASN A 24 3.35 -5.00 -2.47
N TYR A 25 2.96 -6.29 -2.53
CA TYR A 25 1.58 -6.68 -2.80
C TYR A 25 0.84 -6.95 -1.50
N GLU A 26 -0.45 -6.65 -1.49
CA GLU A 26 -1.40 -7.03 -0.43
C GLU A 26 -2.77 -7.33 -1.06
N GLY A 27 -3.53 -8.23 -0.44
CA GLY A 27 -4.87 -8.59 -0.92
C GLY A 27 -4.86 -9.55 -2.11
N TYR A 28 -5.93 -9.54 -2.89
CA TYR A 28 -6.10 -10.46 -4.01
C TYR A 28 -5.12 -10.13 -5.15
N LEU A 29 -4.45 -11.18 -5.62
CA LEU A 29 -3.47 -11.14 -6.70
C LEU A 29 -3.86 -12.19 -7.73
N PHE A 30 -4.16 -11.73 -8.95
CA PHE A 30 -4.38 -12.59 -10.10
C PHE A 30 -3.19 -12.47 -11.06
N LYS A 31 -2.62 -13.60 -11.47
CA LYS A 31 -1.56 -13.67 -12.47
C LYS A 31 -1.83 -14.80 -13.43
N SER A 32 -1.48 -14.60 -14.70
CA SER A 32 -1.58 -15.63 -15.71
C SER A 32 -0.27 -15.75 -16.47
N ALA A 33 -0.05 -16.93 -17.04
CA ALA A 33 1.02 -17.24 -17.95
C ALA A 33 0.45 -17.95 -19.17
N ARG A 34 0.90 -17.52 -20.33
CA ARG A 34 0.52 -18.11 -21.60
C ARG A 34 1.62 -19.07 -22.02
N VAL A 35 1.23 -20.30 -22.28
CA VAL A 35 2.13 -21.39 -22.66
C VAL A 35 1.93 -21.66 -24.13
N TYR A 36 3.03 -21.64 -24.88
CA TYR A 36 3.06 -21.99 -26.29
C TYR A 36 3.71 -23.36 -26.44
N THR A 37 3.11 -24.21 -27.26
CA THR A 37 3.63 -25.54 -27.56
C THR A 37 3.55 -25.81 -29.06
N ASN A 38 4.26 -26.83 -29.52
CA ASN A 38 4.15 -27.39 -30.86
C ASN A 38 3.19 -28.58 -30.94
N ASP A 39 2.40 -28.86 -29.90
CA ASP A 39 1.35 -29.88 -29.95
C ASP A 39 0.27 -29.43 -30.95
N PRO A 40 -0.02 -30.22 -32.01
CA PRO A 40 -1.01 -29.84 -33.01
C PRO A 40 -2.42 -29.64 -32.44
N ASN A 41 -2.75 -30.31 -31.32
CA ASN A 41 -4.05 -30.24 -30.68
C ASN A 41 -4.12 -29.15 -29.59
N MET A 42 -2.98 -28.73 -29.02
CA MET A 42 -2.92 -27.73 -27.94
C MET A 42 -1.74 -26.77 -28.08
N ARG A 43 -1.75 -25.98 -29.16
CA ARG A 43 -0.68 -25.02 -29.49
C ARG A 43 -0.50 -23.89 -28.48
N GLU A 44 -1.57 -23.55 -27.77
CA GLU A 44 -1.57 -22.49 -26.76
C GLU A 44 -2.55 -22.82 -25.64
N PHE A 45 -2.16 -22.56 -24.39
CA PHE A 45 -3.07 -22.56 -23.25
C PHE A 45 -2.64 -21.54 -22.19
N THR A 46 -3.56 -21.20 -21.27
CA THR A 46 -3.30 -20.23 -20.19
C THR A 46 -3.32 -20.94 -18.84
N LEU A 47 -2.26 -20.72 -18.06
CA LEU A 47 -2.20 -21.08 -16.64
C LEU A 47 -2.50 -19.83 -15.81
N SER A 48 -3.45 -19.93 -14.89
CA SER A 48 -3.86 -18.81 -14.04
C SER A 48 -3.65 -19.15 -12.56
N ILE A 49 -3.19 -18.16 -11.80
CA ILE A 49 -2.97 -18.22 -10.35
C ILE A 49 -3.80 -17.11 -9.72
N LEU A 50 -4.67 -17.50 -8.78
CA LEU A 50 -5.34 -16.61 -7.84
C LEU A 50 -4.73 -16.82 -6.46
N ALA A 51 -4.28 -15.73 -5.82
CA ALA A 51 -3.70 -15.77 -4.48
C ALA A 51 -4.21 -14.59 -3.64
N PHE A 52 -4.23 -14.76 -2.32
CA PHE A 52 -4.43 -13.66 -1.37
C PHE A 52 -3.12 -13.41 -0.62
N VAL A 53 -2.50 -12.26 -0.85
CA VAL A 53 -1.23 -11.89 -0.23
C VAL A 53 -1.50 -11.25 1.13
N LYS A 54 -1.12 -11.95 2.20
CA LYS A 54 -1.12 -11.38 3.56
C LYS A 54 0.06 -10.42 3.70
N ALA A 55 -0.22 -9.15 4.00
CA ALA A 55 0.83 -8.17 4.26
C ALA A 55 1.25 -8.25 5.73
N PRO A 56 2.54 -7.99 6.05
CA PRO A 56 2.97 -7.90 7.44
C PRO A 56 2.23 -6.80 8.22
N ILE A 57 1.94 -5.67 7.56
CA ILE A 57 1.27 -4.50 8.15
C ILE A 57 0.37 -3.88 7.09
N TYR A 58 -0.89 -3.68 7.46
CA TYR A 58 -1.94 -3.04 6.64
C TYR A 58 -2.11 -1.57 7.03
N LEU A 59 -2.36 -0.71 6.04
CA LEU A 59 -2.63 0.73 6.21
C LEU A 59 -3.98 1.08 5.57
N LEU A 60 -4.88 1.68 6.34
CA LEU A 60 -6.23 2.03 5.88
C LEU A 60 -6.62 3.45 6.35
N PRO A 61 -6.75 4.44 5.46
CA PRO A 61 -6.38 4.40 4.03
C PRO A 61 -4.85 4.26 3.83
N PRO A 62 -4.37 3.93 2.61
CA PRO A 62 -2.94 3.79 2.31
C PRO A 62 -2.15 5.11 2.36
N TYR A 63 -2.86 6.24 2.30
CA TYR A 63 -2.32 7.59 2.45
C TYR A 63 -3.40 8.52 3.00
N VAL A 64 -2.99 9.65 3.56
CA VAL A 64 -3.90 10.67 4.08
C VAL A 64 -4.00 11.81 3.08
N SER A 65 -5.22 12.28 2.84
CA SER A 65 -5.49 13.36 1.88
C SER A 65 -6.53 14.34 2.41
N PHE A 66 -6.10 15.55 2.74
CA PHE A 66 -6.95 16.68 3.11
C PHE A 66 -7.52 17.36 1.86
N TYR A 67 -8.21 16.61 1.01
CA TYR A 67 -8.84 17.14 -0.22
C TYR A 67 -10.19 17.79 0.13
N ALA A 68 -10.43 19.01 -0.33
CA ALA A 68 -11.69 19.75 -0.17
C ALA A 68 -12.16 20.04 1.27
N LEU A 69 -11.41 19.60 2.29
CA LEU A 69 -11.58 19.97 3.70
C LEU A 69 -10.99 21.37 3.91
N LYS A 70 -11.79 22.39 3.59
CA LYS A 70 -11.43 23.81 3.76
C LYS A 70 -11.36 24.24 5.23
N ASN A 71 -11.83 23.42 6.16
CA ASN A 71 -11.88 23.80 7.57
C ASN A 71 -10.55 23.42 8.24
N GLN A 72 -9.84 24.45 8.67
CA GLN A 72 -8.69 24.30 9.56
C GLN A 72 -9.14 23.55 10.83
N GLY A 73 -8.35 22.57 11.29
CA GLY A 73 -8.70 21.74 12.45
C GLY A 73 -9.39 20.40 12.13
N ASP A 74 -9.67 20.09 10.87
CA ASP A 74 -10.18 18.76 10.50
C ASP A 74 -9.13 17.68 10.76
N SER A 75 -9.57 16.59 11.41
CA SER A 75 -8.75 15.43 11.73
C SER A 75 -9.15 14.22 10.89
N LEU A 76 -8.18 13.62 10.20
CA LEU A 76 -8.36 12.43 9.38
C LEU A 76 -7.68 11.21 10.02
N PRO A 77 -8.41 10.09 10.22
CA PRO A 77 -7.82 8.90 10.78
C PRO A 77 -7.13 8.04 9.72
N LEU A 78 -6.06 7.37 10.14
CA LEU A 78 -5.42 6.26 9.44
C LEU A 78 -5.21 5.10 10.40
N GLU A 79 -5.70 3.93 10.04
CA GLU A 79 -5.50 2.70 10.80
C GLU A 79 -4.22 1.98 10.33
N VAL A 80 -3.39 1.57 11.28
CA VAL A 80 -2.28 0.65 11.09
C VAL A 80 -2.60 -0.65 11.81
N ARG A 81 -2.65 -1.76 11.08
CA ARG A 81 -3.00 -3.07 11.63
C ARG A 81 -1.90 -4.10 11.43
N ALA A 82 -1.58 -4.83 12.50
CA ALA A 82 -0.69 -5.98 12.47
C ALA A 82 -1.30 -7.11 11.62
N GLY A 83 -0.59 -7.53 10.58
CA GLY A 83 -0.98 -8.66 9.73
C GLY A 83 -0.34 -10.00 10.12
N LEU A 84 0.69 -9.97 10.98
CA LEU A 84 1.38 -11.16 11.49
C LEU A 84 0.84 -11.55 12.88
N GLU A 85 1.02 -12.81 13.28
CA GLU A 85 0.65 -13.33 14.61
C GLU A 85 1.72 -13.01 15.67
N LYS A 86 2.26 -11.79 15.62
CA LYS A 86 3.17 -11.23 16.63
C LYS A 86 2.72 -9.81 16.98
N PRO A 87 3.13 -9.24 18.13
CA PRO A 87 2.84 -7.85 18.45
C PRO A 87 3.62 -6.89 17.54
N LEU A 88 2.93 -5.88 17.00
CA LEU A 88 3.51 -4.78 16.25
C LEU A 88 3.85 -3.62 17.20
N THR A 89 5.04 -3.04 17.08
CA THR A 89 5.38 -1.76 17.70
C THR A 89 5.58 -0.69 16.63
N LEU A 90 5.20 0.55 16.93
CA LEU A 90 5.34 1.69 16.04
C LEU A 90 6.11 2.81 16.73
N GLU A 91 7.14 3.32 16.06
CA GLU A 91 7.91 4.48 16.54
C GLU A 91 7.98 5.53 15.43
N ALA A 92 7.51 6.74 15.71
CA ALA A 92 7.68 7.86 14.78
C ALA A 92 9.16 8.22 14.66
N SER A 93 9.65 8.36 13.43
CA SER A 93 11.09 8.54 13.16
C SER A 93 11.43 9.81 12.38
N GLN A 94 10.64 10.15 11.36
CA GLN A 94 10.80 11.36 10.57
C GLN A 94 9.42 11.86 10.15
N PHE A 95 9.25 13.16 10.21
CA PHE A 95 8.06 13.86 9.75
C PHE A 95 8.52 15.06 8.91
N SER A 96 7.70 15.48 7.94
CA SER A 96 8.11 16.49 6.96
C SER A 96 7.09 17.62 6.79
N LEU A 97 6.09 17.69 7.65
CA LEU A 97 4.98 18.64 7.57
C LEU A 97 4.81 19.40 8.89
N GLU A 98 5.90 19.59 9.64
CA GLU A 98 5.93 20.42 10.83
C GLU A 98 5.33 21.81 10.54
N GLY A 99 4.43 22.26 11.41
CA GLY A 99 3.71 23.54 11.24
C GLY A 99 2.58 23.53 10.22
N LYS A 100 2.42 22.46 9.41
CA LYS A 100 1.27 22.29 8.48
C LYS A 100 0.30 21.20 8.94
N VAL A 101 0.81 20.12 9.51
CA VAL A 101 0.03 18.99 9.98
C VAL A 101 0.53 18.56 11.36
N ALA A 102 -0.39 18.28 12.28
CA ALA A 102 -0.10 17.58 13.53
C ALA A 102 -0.55 16.12 13.41
N TYR A 103 0.05 15.23 14.19
CA TYR A 103 -0.40 13.84 14.27
C TYR A 103 -0.37 13.34 15.71
N GLU A 104 -1.27 12.41 16.01
CA GLU A 104 -1.33 11.68 17.27
C GLU A 104 -1.52 10.20 16.98
N ILE A 105 -0.77 9.34 17.67
CA ILE A 105 -0.84 7.89 17.51
C ILE A 105 -1.52 7.32 18.76
N GLU A 106 -2.64 6.65 18.53
CA GLU A 106 -3.41 5.96 19.56
C GLU A 106 -3.31 4.45 19.36
N GLU A 107 -2.97 3.70 20.41
CA GLU A 107 -2.99 2.24 20.39
C GLU A 107 -4.38 1.75 20.81
N ILE A 108 -5.19 1.31 19.83
CA ILE A 108 -6.58 0.87 20.04
C ILE A 108 -6.64 -0.57 20.56
N GLU A 109 -5.76 -1.42 20.03
CA GLU A 109 -5.62 -2.81 20.47
C GLU A 109 -4.13 -3.10 20.60
N LYS A 110 -3.70 -3.45 21.82
CA LYS A 110 -2.29 -3.57 22.18
C LYS A 110 -1.53 -4.49 21.22
N GLY A 111 -0.55 -3.91 20.51
CA GLY A 111 0.30 -4.59 19.54
C GLY A 111 -0.42 -5.08 18.28
N ARG A 112 -1.67 -4.64 18.03
CA ARG A 112 -2.52 -5.17 16.96
C ARG A 112 -3.12 -4.10 16.08
N ARG A 113 -3.67 -3.03 16.67
CA ARG A 113 -4.32 -1.94 15.93
C ARG A 113 -3.93 -0.59 16.52
N PHE A 114 -3.46 0.29 15.65
CA PHE A 114 -3.12 1.67 15.96
C PHE A 114 -3.94 2.59 15.07
N LYS A 115 -4.38 3.71 15.62
CA LYS A 115 -5.08 4.76 14.89
C LYS A 115 -4.25 6.03 14.95
N ILE A 116 -3.91 6.56 13.79
CA ILE A 116 -3.15 7.78 13.66
C ILE A 116 -4.11 8.87 13.21
N HIS A 117 -4.30 9.87 14.05
CA HIS A 117 -5.11 11.03 13.72
C HIS A 117 -4.20 12.12 13.17
N PHE A 118 -4.42 12.52 11.92
CA PHE A 118 -3.71 13.63 11.31
C PHE A 118 -4.61 14.85 11.30
N THR A 119 -4.14 15.95 11.86
CA THR A 119 -4.91 17.20 11.97
C THR A 119 -4.27 18.27 11.10
N ASN A 120 -5.04 18.84 10.19
CA ASN A 120 -4.58 19.96 9.36
C ASN A 120 -4.51 21.24 10.22
N LEU A 121 -3.33 21.81 10.37
CA LEU A 121 -3.14 23.00 11.20
C LEU A 121 -3.63 24.27 10.46
N PRO A 122 -4.14 25.27 11.21
CA PRO A 122 -4.43 26.58 10.65
C PRO A 122 -3.22 27.19 9.92
N GLY A 123 -3.42 27.65 8.70
CA GLY A 123 -2.36 28.19 7.86
C GLY A 123 -2.86 28.66 6.49
N PRO A 124 -1.97 29.21 5.65
CA PRO A 124 -2.29 29.58 4.28
C PRO A 124 -2.81 28.36 3.50
N ALA A 125 -3.78 28.58 2.62
CA ALA A 125 -4.37 27.53 1.77
C ALA A 125 -3.38 27.12 0.65
N GLU A 126 -2.26 26.54 1.05
CA GLU A 126 -1.17 26.08 0.20
C GLU A 126 -1.24 24.56 0.06
N ASN A 127 -1.00 24.06 -1.14
CA ASN A 127 -0.86 22.63 -1.36
C ASN A 127 0.43 22.12 -0.72
N TYR A 128 0.39 20.94 -0.12
CA TYR A 128 1.58 20.30 0.44
C TYR A 128 1.56 18.80 0.19
N VAL A 129 2.75 18.23 0.08
CA VAL A 129 2.97 16.78 0.03
C VAL A 129 4.11 16.47 0.96
N GLY A 130 3.89 15.52 1.86
CA GLY A 130 4.90 15.10 2.82
C GLY A 130 4.64 13.70 3.32
N TYR A 131 5.29 13.35 4.42
CA TYR A 131 5.23 12.01 4.97
C TYR A 131 5.41 11.96 6.49
N LEU A 132 4.93 10.86 7.06
CA LEU A 132 5.30 10.37 8.38
C LEU A 132 5.96 8.99 8.23
N ASN A 133 7.20 8.86 8.68
CA ASN A 133 7.94 7.60 8.70
C ASN A 133 7.81 6.94 10.08
N LEU A 134 7.27 5.72 10.09
CA LEU A 134 7.13 4.90 11.29
C LEU A 134 8.09 3.71 11.20
N LYS A 135 8.97 3.56 12.18
CA LYS A 135 9.76 2.34 12.37
C LYS A 135 8.91 1.26 13.00
N THR A 136 9.15 0.01 12.63
CA THR A 136 8.45 -1.14 13.18
C THR A 136 9.45 -2.21 13.62
N ASN A 137 9.02 -3.08 14.52
CA ASN A 137 9.76 -4.29 14.91
C ASN A 137 9.67 -5.44 13.88
N TYR A 138 9.04 -5.24 12.72
CA TYR A 138 8.88 -6.28 11.71
C TYR A 138 10.02 -6.21 10.69
N PRO A 139 10.96 -7.18 10.63
CA PRO A 139 12.05 -7.18 9.65
C PRO A 139 11.55 -7.23 8.20
N GLU A 140 10.34 -7.74 7.98
CA GLU A 140 9.69 -7.79 6.66
C GLU A 140 9.22 -6.40 6.18
N LYS A 141 8.94 -5.48 7.12
CA LYS A 141 8.50 -4.10 6.85
C LYS A 141 9.00 -3.15 7.96
N PRO A 142 10.32 -2.93 8.05
CA PRO A 142 10.93 -2.21 9.18
C PRO A 142 10.61 -0.71 9.17
N LEU A 143 10.18 -0.18 8.02
CA LEU A 143 9.78 1.21 7.85
C LEU A 143 8.45 1.27 7.10
N ILE A 144 7.53 2.07 7.62
CA ILE A 144 6.28 2.46 6.97
C ILE A 144 6.41 3.94 6.61
N ASN A 145 6.22 4.27 5.34
CA ASN A 145 6.09 5.66 4.89
C ASN A 145 4.60 5.96 4.68
N VAL A 146 4.01 6.76 5.57
CA VAL A 146 2.65 7.26 5.41
C VAL A 146 2.72 8.55 4.62
N ARG A 147 2.21 8.53 3.38
CA ARG A 147 2.13 9.73 2.55
C ARG A 147 0.97 10.60 3.00
N ILE A 148 1.19 11.92 3.03
CA ILE A 148 0.20 12.91 3.44
C ILE A 148 0.13 13.98 2.36
N ILE A 149 -1.09 14.33 1.94
CA ILE A 149 -1.36 15.27 0.86
C ILE A 149 -2.38 16.31 1.34
N GLY A 150 -2.05 17.59 1.23
CA GLY A 150 -2.98 18.70 1.33
C GLY A 150 -3.23 19.29 -0.05
N ARG A 151 -4.49 19.30 -0.50
CA ARG A 151 -4.89 19.89 -1.78
C ARG A 151 -6.11 20.78 -1.58
N PHE A 152 -5.90 22.09 -1.73
CA PHE A 152 -6.92 23.10 -1.54
C PHE A 152 -7.15 23.81 -2.89
N PRO A 153 -8.36 23.73 -3.46
CA PRO A 153 -8.66 24.46 -4.69
C PRO A 153 -8.61 25.96 -4.42
N GLU A 154 -7.90 26.70 -5.28
CA GLU A 154 -7.90 28.17 -5.24
C GLU A 154 -9.33 28.70 -5.29
N GLY A 155 -9.63 29.69 -4.45
CA GLY A 155 -10.91 30.37 -4.49
C GLY A 155 -11.15 30.90 -5.90
N ARG A 156 -12.20 30.41 -6.56
CA ARG A 156 -12.72 31.00 -7.79
C ARG A 156 -12.96 32.48 -7.47
N LYS A 157 -12.13 33.39 -8.02
CA LYS A 157 -12.44 34.82 -7.97
C LYS A 157 -13.81 34.97 -8.59
N ALA A 158 -14.79 35.39 -7.79
CA ALA A 158 -16.06 35.85 -8.33
C ALA A 158 -15.72 37.04 -9.23
N SER A 159 -15.75 36.81 -10.54
CA SER A 159 -15.85 37.88 -11.52
C SER A 159 -17.18 38.58 -11.24
N GLY A 160 -17.09 39.73 -10.58
CA GLY A 160 -18.20 40.65 -10.34
C GLY A 160 -18.73 41.27 -11.63
N PRO A 161 -19.88 41.96 -11.53
CA PRO A 161 -20.97 42.02 -12.51
C PRO A 161 -20.64 42.67 -13.85
#